data_AF-A0A8K0EBQ4-F1
#
_entry.id   AF-A0A8K0EBQ4-F1
#
_cell.length_a   1.000
_cell.length_b   1.000
_cell.length_c   1.000
_cell.angle_alpha   90.00
_cell.angle_beta   90.00
_cell.angle_gamma   90.00
#
_symmetry.space_group_name_H-M   'P 1'
#
loop_
_entity.id
_entity.type
_entity.pdbx_description
1 polymer ?
#
loop_
_entity_poly.entity_id
_entity_poly.type
_entity_poly.pdbx_seq_one_letter_code
_entity_poly.pdbx_strand_id
1 'polypeptide(L)'
;MAWNVFKFCTALRGLGSIMILLVLGVVGVTYYAVVLTNYGPALYDGGLDCVIALAVLILFHCLNLIYIGDIKVYKLERFSVILQLREEADPLNGSEFSGLQPDQSNQRIRYCRKCNQPKPPRCHHCSVFLNLAFALSVLGFLIMHISLVAANTTTIEAYEKKTTPKWRYDLGRKKNFEQVFGTDKLYWFIPAYSEEDLRRMPALQGLEYPSKPDYDSQEF
;
A
#
# COMPACT_ATOMS: atom_id res chain seq x y z
N MET A 1 -10.82 -13.89 33.53
CA MET A 1 -9.78 -14.28 32.55
C MET A 1 -9.36 -13.03 31.81
N ALA A 2 -8.12 -12.57 31.99
CA ALA A 2 -7.62 -11.41 31.25
C ALA A 2 -7.38 -11.79 29.79
N TRP A 3 -7.92 -11.02 28.85
CA TRP A 3 -7.77 -11.30 27.42
C TRP A 3 -6.39 -10.82 26.97
N ASN A 4 -5.52 -11.74 26.53
CA ASN A 4 -4.17 -11.39 26.10
C ASN A 4 -4.19 -10.58 24.80
N VAL A 5 -4.14 -9.25 24.92
CA VAL A 5 -4.06 -8.26 23.82
C VAL A 5 -2.98 -8.64 22.79
N PHE A 6 -1.87 -9.22 23.25
CA PHE A 6 -0.80 -9.74 22.37
C PHE A 6 -1.27 -10.78 21.34
N LYS A 7 -2.24 -11.66 21.66
CA LYS A 7 -2.80 -12.61 20.68
C LYS A 7 -3.65 -11.90 19.61
N PHE A 8 -4.34 -10.82 19.99
CA PHE A 8 -5.10 -9.99 19.05
C PHE A 8 -4.17 -9.23 18.09
N CYS A 9 -3.05 -8.68 18.59
CA CYS A 9 -2.01 -8.07 17.75
C CYS A 9 -1.36 -9.05 16.75
N THR A 10 -1.18 -10.32 17.11
CA THR A 10 -0.68 -11.35 16.17
C THR A 10 -1.72 -11.67 15.08
N ALA A 11 -3.01 -11.71 15.41
CA ALA A 11 -4.08 -11.85 14.41
C ALA A 11 -4.16 -10.63 13.47
N LEU A 12 -3.99 -9.41 13.99
CA LEU A 12 -3.89 -8.17 13.21
C LEU A 12 -2.69 -8.17 12.25
N ARG A 13 -1.53 -8.70 12.66
CA ARG A 13 -0.37 -8.93 11.76
C ARG A 13 -0.72 -9.91 10.63
N GLY A 14 -1.53 -10.93 10.91
CA GLY A 14 -2.06 -11.85 9.89
C GLY A 14 -2.99 -11.16 8.87
N LEU A 15 -3.84 -10.25 9.31
CA LEU A 15 -4.71 -9.45 8.43
C LEU A 15 -3.92 -8.55 7.48
N GLY A 16 -2.80 -7.97 7.94
CA GLY A 16 -1.88 -7.23 7.07
C GLY A 16 -1.30 -8.08 5.93
N SER A 17 -0.95 -9.34 6.22
CA SER A 17 -0.49 -10.30 5.20
C SER A 17 -1.58 -10.64 4.17
N ILE A 18 -2.83 -10.82 4.62
CA ILE A 18 -3.98 -11.06 3.73
C ILE A 18 -4.22 -9.88 2.79
N MET A 19 -4.07 -8.64 3.26
CA MET A 19 -4.18 -7.45 2.41
C MET A 19 -3.10 -7.41 1.32
N ILE A 20 -1.84 -7.74 1.67
CA ILE A 20 -0.74 -7.83 0.70
C ILE A 20 -1.01 -8.91 -0.35
N LEU A 21 -1.45 -10.10 0.08
CA LEU A 21 -1.81 -11.19 -0.84
C LEU A 21 -2.99 -10.84 -1.76
N LEU A 22 -3.97 -10.07 -1.28
CA LEU A 22 -5.08 -9.57 -2.09
C LEU A 22 -4.56 -8.64 -3.20
N VAL A 23 -3.71 -7.66 -2.85
CA VAL A 23 -3.15 -6.72 -3.84
C VAL A 23 -2.28 -7.45 -4.86
N LEU A 24 -1.38 -8.35 -4.42
CA LEU A 24 -0.58 -9.19 -5.31
C LEU A 24 -1.45 -10.08 -6.21
N GLY A 25 -2.57 -10.60 -5.70
CA GLY A 25 -3.55 -11.35 -6.49
C GLY A 25 -4.23 -10.50 -7.57
N VAL A 26 -4.62 -9.26 -7.25
CA VAL A 26 -5.20 -8.32 -8.22
C VAL A 26 -4.16 -7.94 -9.30
N VAL A 27 -2.92 -7.65 -8.91
CA VAL A 27 -1.82 -7.36 -9.85
C VAL A 27 -1.54 -8.59 -10.74
N GLY A 28 -1.48 -9.79 -10.19
CA GLY A 28 -1.28 -11.03 -10.96
C GLY A 28 -2.39 -11.32 -11.96
N VAL A 29 -3.67 -11.17 -11.55
CA VAL A 29 -4.83 -11.38 -12.44
C VAL A 29 -4.91 -10.31 -13.53
N THR A 30 -4.64 -9.05 -13.21
CA THR A 30 -4.61 -7.96 -14.21
C THR A 30 -3.44 -8.11 -15.17
N TYR A 31 -2.25 -8.51 -14.69
CA TYR A 31 -1.10 -8.85 -15.54
C TYR A 31 -1.46 -9.98 -16.52
N TYR A 32 -2.05 -11.09 -16.03
CA TYR A 32 -2.49 -12.19 -16.90
C TYR A 32 -3.47 -11.70 -17.98
N ALA A 33 -4.46 -10.88 -17.60
CA ALA A 33 -5.47 -10.38 -18.52
C ALA A 33 -4.88 -9.43 -19.58
N VAL A 34 -4.05 -8.47 -19.17
CA VAL A 34 -3.44 -7.49 -20.08
C VAL A 34 -2.41 -8.17 -20.99
N VAL A 35 -1.46 -8.89 -20.40
CA VAL A 35 -0.29 -9.42 -21.13
C VAL A 35 -0.61 -10.66 -21.94
N LEU A 36 -1.31 -11.64 -21.36
CA LEU A 36 -1.48 -12.95 -22.00
C LEU A 36 -2.77 -13.08 -22.80
N THR A 37 -3.88 -12.45 -22.38
CA THR A 37 -5.17 -12.61 -23.09
C THR A 37 -5.52 -11.50 -24.07
N ASN A 38 -5.04 -10.27 -23.87
CA ASN A 38 -5.36 -9.14 -24.75
C ASN A 38 -4.21 -8.80 -25.71
N TYR A 39 -3.08 -8.33 -25.18
CA TYR A 39 -2.00 -7.80 -26.04
C TYR A 39 -1.00 -8.85 -26.52
N GLY A 40 -0.88 -9.99 -25.83
CA GLY A 40 -0.05 -11.12 -26.25
C GLY A 40 -0.41 -11.66 -27.64
N PRO A 41 -1.69 -11.98 -27.94
CA PRO A 41 -2.13 -12.38 -29.27
C PRO A 41 -1.90 -11.30 -30.33
N ALA A 42 -2.21 -10.03 -30.01
CA ALA A 42 -2.08 -8.89 -30.92
C ALA A 42 -0.63 -8.62 -31.40
N LEU A 43 0.39 -9.17 -30.71
CA LEU A 43 1.77 -9.13 -31.20
C LEU A 43 2.00 -10.01 -32.44
N TYR A 44 1.23 -11.10 -32.59
CA TYR A 44 1.37 -12.06 -33.69
C TYR A 44 0.59 -11.67 -34.95
N ASP A 45 -0.48 -10.87 -34.80
CA ASP A 45 -1.31 -10.41 -35.92
C ASP A 45 -0.61 -9.33 -36.78
N GLY A 46 0.46 -8.71 -36.25
CA GLY A 46 1.29 -7.74 -36.96
C GLY A 46 0.67 -6.35 -37.10
N GLY A 47 1.16 -5.57 -38.07
CA GLY A 47 0.62 -4.25 -38.40
C GLY A 47 0.71 -3.21 -37.27
N LEU A 48 -0.22 -2.25 -37.26
CA LEU A 48 -0.29 -1.19 -36.25
C LEU A 48 -0.68 -1.72 -34.86
N ASP A 49 -1.49 -2.77 -34.80
CA ASP A 49 -1.94 -3.38 -33.55
C ASP A 49 -0.77 -3.99 -32.77
N CYS A 50 0.21 -4.59 -33.46
CA CYS A 50 1.47 -5.04 -32.85
C CYS A 50 2.28 -3.87 -32.25
N VAL A 51 2.35 -2.71 -32.92
CA VAL A 51 3.06 -1.51 -32.40
C VAL A 51 2.35 -0.95 -31.17
N ILE A 52 1.02 -0.88 -31.20
CA ILE A 52 0.20 -0.44 -30.06
C ILE A 52 0.34 -1.41 -28.89
N ALA A 53 0.29 -2.73 -29.16
CA ALA A 53 0.50 -3.77 -28.16
C ALA A 53 1.88 -3.67 -27.51
N LEU A 54 2.96 -3.50 -28.29
CA LEU A 54 4.30 -3.27 -27.76
C LEU A 54 4.35 -2.03 -26.86
N ALA A 55 3.79 -0.90 -27.29
CA ALA A 55 3.80 0.33 -26.50
C ALA A 55 3.06 0.17 -25.16
N VAL A 56 1.86 -0.43 -25.17
CA VAL A 56 1.08 -0.70 -23.95
C VAL A 56 1.80 -1.70 -23.04
N LEU A 57 2.38 -2.76 -23.60
CA LEU A 57 3.11 -3.78 -22.84
C LEU A 57 4.37 -3.20 -22.19
N ILE A 58 5.17 -2.41 -22.91
CA ILE A 58 6.36 -1.74 -22.37
C ILE A 58 5.96 -0.82 -21.20
N LEU A 59 4.97 0.06 -21.42
CA LEU A 59 4.47 0.95 -20.37
C LEU A 59 3.98 0.18 -19.13
N PHE A 60 3.20 -0.88 -19.34
CA PHE A 60 2.67 -1.71 -18.26
C PHE A 60 3.78 -2.43 -17.49
N HIS A 61 4.80 -2.95 -18.16
CA HIS A 61 5.94 -3.58 -17.48
C HIS A 61 6.79 -2.56 -16.72
N CYS A 62 7.03 -1.36 -17.27
CA CYS A 62 7.71 -0.28 -16.55
C CYS A 62 6.98 0.10 -15.25
N LEU A 63 5.65 0.26 -15.31
CA LEU A 63 4.83 0.55 -14.11
C LEU A 63 4.86 -0.58 -13.07
N ASN A 64 4.79 -1.84 -13.51
CA ASN A 64 4.92 -2.99 -12.60
C ASN A 64 6.33 -3.11 -11.99
N LEU A 65 7.39 -2.77 -12.74
CA LEU A 65 8.76 -2.76 -12.24
C LEU A 65 8.99 -1.67 -11.19
N ILE A 66 8.40 -0.48 -11.38
CA ILE A 66 8.40 0.59 -10.37
C ILE A 66 7.69 0.10 -9.10
N TYR A 67 6.47 -0.42 -9.22
CA TYR A 67 5.68 -0.96 -8.11
C TYR A 67 6.37 -2.11 -7.34
N ILE A 68 7.09 -2.98 -8.05
CA ILE A 68 7.89 -4.04 -7.42
C ILE A 68 9.17 -3.47 -6.80
N GLY A 69 9.72 -2.39 -7.38
CA GLY A 69 10.80 -1.58 -6.82
C GLY A 69 10.43 -0.99 -5.46
N ASP A 70 9.28 -0.29 -5.37
CA ASP A 70 8.70 0.24 -4.13
C ASP A 70 8.69 -0.83 -3.03
N ILE A 71 8.13 -2.00 -3.33
CA ILE A 71 8.02 -3.11 -2.36
C ILE A 71 9.40 -3.64 -1.95
N LYS A 72 10.37 -3.70 -2.88
CA LYS A 72 11.72 -4.17 -2.58
C LYS A 72 12.49 -3.17 -1.71
N VAL A 73 12.43 -1.86 -2.01
CA VAL A 73 13.04 -0.80 -1.20
C VAL A 73 12.42 -0.79 0.19
N TYR A 74 11.09 -0.71 0.28
CA TYR A 74 10.36 -0.77 1.55
C TYR A 74 10.70 -2.02 2.38
N LYS A 75 10.80 -3.20 1.73
CA LYS A 75 11.15 -4.44 2.43
C LYS A 75 12.62 -4.48 2.84
N LEU A 76 13.53 -3.88 2.07
CA LEU A 76 14.96 -3.83 2.37
C LEU A 76 15.24 -2.88 3.55
N GLU A 77 14.71 -1.67 3.51
CA GLU A 77 14.82 -0.69 4.62
C GLU A 77 14.16 -1.23 5.89
N ARG A 78 12.93 -1.74 5.79
CA ARG A 78 12.23 -2.33 6.94
C ARG A 78 12.93 -3.57 7.46
N PHE A 79 13.59 -4.37 6.63
CA PHE A 79 14.40 -5.50 7.07
C PHE A 79 15.69 -5.04 7.76
N SER A 80 16.33 -3.97 7.29
CA SER A 80 17.48 -3.34 7.98
C SER A 80 17.09 -2.85 9.39
N VAL A 81 15.99 -2.10 9.50
CA VAL A 81 15.49 -1.60 10.80
C VAL A 81 15.07 -2.76 11.72
N ILE A 82 14.44 -3.81 11.17
CA ILE A 82 14.10 -5.02 11.94
C ILE A 82 15.36 -5.80 12.36
N LEU A 83 16.43 -5.83 11.56
CA LEU A 83 17.70 -6.45 11.94
C LEU A 83 18.35 -5.72 13.12
N GLN A 84 18.44 -4.38 13.06
CA GLN A 84 18.95 -3.56 14.16
C GLN A 84 18.13 -3.74 15.46
N LEU A 85 16.81 -3.90 15.35
CA LEU A 85 15.94 -4.19 16.51
C LEU A 85 15.96 -5.67 16.95
N ARG A 86 16.58 -6.56 16.18
CA ARG A 86 16.66 -8.00 16.48
C ARG A 86 18.01 -8.40 17.10
N GLU A 87 19.06 -7.62 16.90
CA GLU A 87 20.35 -7.85 17.55
C GLU A 87 20.26 -7.83 19.09
N GLU A 88 19.32 -7.04 19.63
CA GLU A 88 19.10 -6.87 21.08
C GLU A 88 18.26 -8.00 21.73
N ALA A 89 17.72 -8.96 20.98
CA ALA A 89 16.72 -9.90 21.50
C ALA A 89 16.71 -11.30 20.84
N ASP A 90 17.51 -12.23 21.39
CA ASP A 90 17.12 -13.62 21.65
C ASP A 90 18.19 -14.33 22.50
N PRO A 91 17.80 -15.18 23.47
CA PRO A 91 18.26 -16.56 23.36
C PRO A 91 17.21 -17.65 23.64
N LEU A 92 17.29 -18.70 22.79
CA LEU A 92 16.98 -20.13 23.02
C LEU A 92 15.53 -20.68 22.90
N ASN A 93 15.42 -21.63 21.95
CA ASN A 93 14.63 -22.89 21.94
C ASN A 93 13.08 -22.84 22.07
N GLY A 94 12.32 -23.83 21.57
CA GLY A 94 12.69 -25.12 20.96
C GLY A 94 11.55 -25.77 20.15
N SER A 95 11.66 -27.06 19.87
CA SER A 95 11.05 -27.78 18.73
C SER A 95 9.83 -28.71 19.02
N GLU A 96 9.31 -29.34 17.94
CA GLU A 96 8.47 -30.56 17.87
C GLU A 96 6.91 -30.39 18.00
N PHE A 97 5.98 -30.95 17.19
CA PHE A 97 5.70 -32.28 16.55
C PHE A 97 4.54 -32.99 17.30
N SER A 98 3.45 -33.57 16.74
CA SER A 98 2.84 -33.62 15.39
C SER A 98 1.44 -34.29 15.43
N GLY A 99 0.67 -34.30 14.32
CA GLY A 99 -0.15 -35.47 13.94
C GLY A 99 -1.67 -35.35 13.63
N LEU A 100 -2.09 -36.22 12.69
CA LEU A 100 -3.40 -36.86 12.46
C LEU A 100 -4.57 -36.19 11.70
N GLN A 101 -5.19 -37.04 10.86
CA GLN A 101 -6.45 -36.91 10.09
C GLN A 101 -7.29 -38.19 10.43
N PRO A 102 -8.62 -38.26 10.22
CA PRO A 102 -9.15 -38.66 8.91
C PRO A 102 -10.56 -38.11 8.50
N ASP A 103 -10.98 -38.57 7.32
CA ASP A 103 -12.16 -38.28 6.46
C ASP A 103 -13.60 -38.38 7.04
N GLN A 104 -14.55 -37.66 6.42
CA GLN A 104 -15.84 -38.24 5.96
C GLN A 104 -16.67 -37.33 5.00
N SER A 105 -17.50 -37.98 4.19
CA SER A 105 -18.21 -37.47 3.01
C SER A 105 -19.54 -36.71 3.26
N ASN A 106 -19.88 -35.77 2.36
CA ASN A 106 -21.22 -35.69 1.74
C ASN A 106 -21.35 -34.64 0.62
N GLN A 107 -22.15 -34.93 -0.40
CA GLN A 107 -22.42 -34.01 -1.51
C GLN A 107 -23.35 -32.86 -1.06
N ARG A 108 -23.01 -31.60 -1.37
CA ARG A 108 -23.90 -30.44 -1.17
C ARG A 108 -23.94 -29.51 -2.36
N ILE A 109 -25.15 -29.03 -2.67
CA ILE A 109 -25.47 -28.02 -3.68
C ILE A 109 -24.62 -26.76 -3.46
N ARG A 110 -24.05 -26.19 -4.53
CA ARG A 110 -23.09 -25.07 -4.45
C ARG A 110 -23.74 -23.73 -4.06
N TYR A 111 -23.82 -23.52 -2.76
CA TYR A 111 -24.33 -22.32 -2.08
C TYR A 111 -23.34 -21.15 -2.10
N CYS A 112 -23.82 -19.90 -2.22
CA CYS A 112 -22.95 -18.72 -2.13
C CYS A 112 -22.85 -18.20 -0.69
N ARG A 113 -21.78 -18.55 0.04
CA ARG A 113 -21.54 -18.07 1.43
C ARG A 113 -21.53 -16.55 1.60
N LYS A 114 -21.30 -15.77 0.54
CA LYS A 114 -21.25 -14.29 0.59
C LYS A 114 -22.63 -13.62 0.43
N CYS A 115 -23.64 -14.36 -0.05
CA CYS A 115 -24.97 -13.81 -0.37
C CYS A 115 -26.12 -14.58 0.29
N ASN A 116 -25.87 -15.76 0.86
CA ASN A 116 -26.86 -16.63 1.51
C ASN A 116 -28.06 -17.01 0.59
N GLN A 117 -27.79 -17.18 -0.71
CA GLN A 117 -28.79 -17.51 -1.74
C GLN A 117 -28.29 -18.66 -2.65
N PRO A 118 -29.20 -19.48 -3.22
CA PRO A 118 -28.85 -20.46 -4.24
C PRO A 118 -28.41 -19.77 -5.54
N LYS A 119 -27.47 -20.38 -6.28
CA LYS A 119 -27.00 -19.83 -7.57
C LYS A 119 -27.89 -20.31 -8.73
N PRO A 120 -28.66 -19.43 -9.40
CA PRO A 120 -29.34 -19.79 -10.64
C PRO A 120 -28.33 -19.93 -11.81
N PRO A 121 -28.65 -20.72 -12.86
CA PRO A 121 -27.79 -20.84 -14.03
C PRO A 121 -27.79 -19.57 -14.88
N ARG A 122 -26.61 -19.18 -15.40
CA ARG A 122 -26.35 -18.06 -16.34
C ARG A 122 -26.45 -16.62 -15.81
N CYS A 123 -26.32 -16.38 -14.50
CA CYS A 123 -26.10 -15.02 -13.97
C CYS A 123 -24.61 -14.69 -13.83
N HIS A 124 -24.15 -13.58 -14.42
CA HIS A 124 -22.78 -13.07 -14.29
C HIS A 124 -22.69 -11.98 -13.21
N HIS A 125 -21.62 -12.02 -12.42
CA HIS A 125 -21.31 -11.02 -11.40
C HIS A 125 -20.70 -9.78 -12.09
N CYS A 126 -21.39 -8.64 -12.03
CA CYS A 126 -20.98 -7.43 -12.73
C CYS A 126 -19.74 -6.79 -12.08
N SER A 127 -18.56 -7.01 -12.68
CA SER A 127 -17.28 -6.46 -12.23
C SER A 127 -17.22 -4.94 -12.28
N VAL A 128 -18.01 -4.29 -13.14
CA VAL A 128 -18.03 -2.83 -13.31
C VAL A 128 -18.32 -2.09 -11.99
N PHE A 129 -19.31 -2.54 -11.22
CA PHE A 129 -19.66 -1.90 -9.95
C PHE A 129 -18.55 -2.06 -8.90
N LEU A 130 -17.87 -3.21 -8.86
CA LEU A 130 -16.76 -3.44 -7.94
C LEU A 130 -15.51 -2.64 -8.33
N ASN A 131 -15.19 -2.59 -9.63
CA ASN A 131 -14.08 -1.79 -10.14
C ASN A 131 -14.31 -0.30 -9.88
N LEU A 132 -15.55 0.20 -10.07
CA LEU A 132 -15.92 1.58 -9.77
C LEU A 132 -15.85 1.86 -8.26
N ALA A 133 -16.41 1.00 -7.41
CA ALA A 133 -16.35 1.17 -5.97
C ALA A 133 -14.91 1.17 -5.43
N PHE A 134 -14.05 0.30 -5.97
CA PHE A 134 -12.63 0.26 -5.65
C PHE A 134 -11.87 1.50 -6.14
N ALA A 135 -12.14 1.97 -7.37
CA ALA A 135 -11.54 3.19 -7.89
C ALA A 135 -11.94 4.42 -7.05
N LEU A 136 -13.22 4.53 -6.66
CA LEU A 136 -13.71 5.62 -5.82
C LEU A 136 -13.14 5.57 -4.40
N SER A 137 -12.95 4.39 -3.80
CA SER A 137 -12.35 4.28 -2.46
C SER A 137 -10.86 4.64 -2.47
N VAL A 138 -10.11 4.19 -3.48
CA VAL A 138 -8.69 4.58 -3.67
C VAL A 138 -8.57 6.08 -3.96
N LEU A 139 -9.45 6.64 -4.79
CA LEU A 139 -9.45 8.09 -5.09
C LEU A 139 -9.78 8.93 -3.86
N GLY A 140 -10.78 8.56 -3.06
CA GLY A 140 -11.11 9.26 -1.81
C GLY A 140 -9.97 9.21 -0.79
N PHE A 141 -9.32 8.05 -0.67
CA PHE A 141 -8.12 7.87 0.18
C PHE A 141 -6.95 8.75 -0.31
N LEU A 142 -6.71 8.79 -1.62
CA LEU A 142 -5.68 9.64 -2.23
C LEU A 142 -5.95 11.13 -2.00
N ILE A 143 -7.19 11.60 -2.19
CA ILE A 143 -7.57 13.00 -1.93
C ILE A 143 -7.34 13.39 -0.46
N MET A 144 -7.67 12.49 0.47
CA MET A 144 -7.41 12.67 1.89
C MET A 144 -5.90 12.76 2.19
N HIS A 145 -5.07 11.85 1.64
CA HIS A 145 -3.62 11.94 1.81
C HIS A 145 -3.00 13.19 1.16
N ILE A 146 -3.50 13.63 0.01
CA ILE A 146 -3.07 14.90 -0.61
C ILE A 146 -3.40 16.10 0.27
N SER A 147 -4.56 16.11 0.97
CA SER A 147 -4.90 17.20 1.88
C SER A 147 -4.04 17.20 3.15
N LEU A 148 -3.72 16.01 3.68
CA LEU A 148 -2.77 15.83 4.80
C LEU A 148 -1.36 16.35 4.45
N VAL A 149 -0.81 15.93 3.30
CA VAL A 149 0.49 16.42 2.80
C VAL A 149 0.46 17.94 2.56
N ALA A 150 -0.61 18.46 1.94
CA ALA A 150 -0.74 19.89 1.68
C ALA A 150 -0.81 20.74 2.97
N ALA A 151 -1.27 20.18 4.08
CA ALA A 151 -1.37 20.83 5.39
C ALA A 151 -0.23 20.45 6.38
N ASN A 152 0.73 19.64 5.94
CA ASN A 152 1.80 19.04 6.76
C ASN A 152 1.31 18.47 8.09
N THR A 153 0.34 17.57 8.02
CA THR A 153 -0.22 16.91 9.21
C THR A 153 -0.44 15.43 8.97
N THR A 154 -0.07 14.58 9.93
CA THR A 154 -0.32 13.14 9.84
C THR A 154 -1.78 12.80 10.10
N THR A 155 -2.23 11.60 9.72
CA THR A 155 -3.61 11.16 10.00
C THR A 155 -3.93 11.11 11.49
N ILE A 156 -2.92 10.89 12.35
CA ILE A 156 -3.05 10.87 13.81
C ILE A 156 -3.21 12.31 14.32
N GLU A 157 -2.31 13.22 13.95
CA GLU A 157 -2.41 14.64 14.30
C GLU A 157 -3.73 15.26 13.83
N ALA A 158 -4.16 14.96 12.60
CA ALA A 158 -5.43 15.46 12.06
C ALA A 158 -6.66 14.98 12.86
N TYR A 159 -6.55 13.83 13.54
CA TYR A 159 -7.58 13.30 14.44
C TYR A 159 -7.49 13.91 15.85
N GLU A 160 -6.27 14.12 16.37
CA GLU A 160 -6.02 14.69 17.71
C GLU A 160 -6.23 16.23 17.75
N LYS A 161 -6.12 16.90 16.60
CA LYS A 161 -6.22 18.34 16.46
C LYS A 161 -7.64 18.84 16.70
N LYS A 162 -7.83 19.60 17.79
CA LYS A 162 -9.09 20.28 18.15
C LYS A 162 -9.42 21.47 17.23
N THR A 163 -9.73 21.19 15.96
CA THR A 163 -10.34 22.14 15.00
C THR A 163 -9.59 23.48 14.80
N THR A 164 -8.31 23.58 15.18
CA THR A 164 -7.56 24.83 14.96
C THR A 164 -7.21 24.99 13.47
N PRO A 165 -7.44 26.16 12.84
CA PRO A 165 -7.14 26.34 11.42
C PRO A 165 -5.63 26.49 11.16
N LYS A 166 -4.86 26.96 12.14
CA LYS A 166 -3.39 27.03 12.09
C LYS A 166 -2.79 25.68 12.53
N TRP A 167 -1.61 25.34 12.04
CA TRP A 167 -0.81 24.19 12.49
C TRP A 167 0.65 24.60 12.60
N ARG A 168 1.37 24.05 13.57
CA ARG A 168 2.78 24.41 13.84
C ARG A 168 3.69 24.01 12.69
N TYR A 169 3.47 22.83 12.09
CA TYR A 169 4.30 22.28 11.02
C TYR A 169 3.85 22.67 9.60
N ASP A 170 2.66 23.27 9.44
CA ASP A 170 2.25 23.84 8.15
C ASP A 170 3.16 25.03 7.80
N LEU A 171 4.05 24.87 6.82
CA LEU A 171 4.91 25.94 6.28
C LEU A 171 4.42 26.45 4.92
N GLY A 172 3.20 26.09 4.52
CA GLY A 172 2.61 26.37 3.22
C GLY A 172 2.83 25.24 2.20
N ARG A 173 1.79 24.98 1.40
CA ARG A 173 1.61 23.80 0.52
C ARG A 173 2.86 23.33 -0.23
N LYS A 174 3.67 24.25 -0.77
CA LYS A 174 4.91 23.90 -1.49
C LYS A 174 5.97 23.31 -0.56
N LYS A 175 6.29 23.99 0.55
CA LYS A 175 7.29 23.52 1.54
C LYS A 175 6.83 22.22 2.20
N ASN A 176 5.53 22.09 2.45
CA ASN A 176 4.92 20.89 3.00
C ASN A 176 5.08 19.70 2.05
N PHE A 177 4.90 19.91 0.74
CA PHE A 177 5.12 18.89 -0.28
C PHE A 177 6.61 18.52 -0.41
N GLU A 178 7.51 19.51 -0.44
CA GLU A 178 8.96 19.31 -0.50
C GLU A 178 9.47 18.51 0.72
N GLN A 179 8.88 18.66 1.91
CA GLN A 179 9.21 17.83 3.08
C GLN A 179 8.90 16.34 2.91
N VAL A 180 7.96 15.98 2.03
CA VAL A 180 7.54 14.58 1.81
C VAL A 180 8.21 13.97 0.57
N PHE A 181 8.49 14.78 -0.46
CA PHE A 181 9.00 14.30 -1.75
C PHE A 181 10.44 14.74 -2.08
N GLY A 182 11.08 15.53 -1.23
CA GLY A 182 12.37 16.16 -1.49
C GLY A 182 12.28 17.39 -2.41
N THR A 183 13.40 18.09 -2.58
CA THR A 183 13.47 19.30 -3.43
C THR A 183 13.73 18.97 -4.90
N ASP A 184 14.33 17.81 -5.20
CA ASP A 184 14.57 17.38 -6.58
C ASP A 184 13.30 16.75 -7.21
N LYS A 185 12.77 17.43 -8.23
CA LYS A 185 11.57 17.04 -8.97
C LYS A 185 11.72 15.74 -9.74
N LEU A 186 12.94 15.30 -10.07
CA LEU A 186 13.15 14.03 -10.77
C LEU A 186 12.79 12.85 -9.88
N TYR A 187 13.03 12.97 -8.58
CA TYR A 187 12.77 11.94 -7.58
C TYR A 187 11.30 11.91 -7.12
N TRP A 188 10.47 12.91 -7.44
CA TRP A 188 9.04 12.92 -7.07
C TRP A 188 8.22 11.74 -7.63
N PHE A 189 8.72 11.08 -8.68
CA PHE A 189 8.09 9.92 -9.33
C PHE A 189 8.86 8.60 -9.12
N ILE A 190 9.89 8.60 -8.28
CA ILE A 190 10.78 7.47 -8.02
C ILE A 190 10.82 7.24 -6.50
N PRO A 191 10.73 5.99 -6.00
CA PRO A 191 10.84 5.71 -4.57
C PRO A 191 12.30 5.74 -4.08
N ALA A 192 12.90 6.93 -4.17
CA ALA A 192 14.23 7.25 -3.66
C ALA A 192 14.29 8.76 -3.40
N TYR A 193 15.15 9.18 -2.47
CA TYR A 193 15.50 10.59 -2.30
C TYR A 193 16.85 10.87 -2.94
N SER A 194 17.12 12.15 -3.25
CA SER A 194 18.48 12.55 -3.59
C SER A 194 19.37 12.51 -2.33
N GLU A 195 20.64 12.14 -2.50
CA GLU A 195 21.66 12.19 -1.42
C GLU A 195 21.76 13.58 -0.78
N GLU A 196 21.48 14.63 -1.55
CA GLU A 196 21.54 16.01 -1.06
C GLU A 196 20.31 16.37 -0.22
N ASP A 197 19.11 15.91 -0.60
CA ASP A 197 17.90 16.06 0.22
C ASP A 197 18.07 15.31 1.56
N LEU A 198 18.55 14.07 1.55
CA LEU A 198 18.81 13.27 2.76
C LEU A 198 19.79 13.94 3.75
N ARG A 199 20.74 14.73 3.23
CA ARG A 199 21.70 15.50 4.04
C ARG A 199 21.16 16.84 4.54
N ARG A 200 20.34 17.52 3.73
CA ARG A 200 19.83 18.87 4.04
C ARG A 200 18.53 18.89 4.81
N MET A 201 17.73 17.83 4.75
CA MET A 201 16.36 17.82 5.23
C MET A 201 16.22 16.89 6.45
N PRO A 202 16.34 17.39 7.70
CA PRO A 202 16.23 16.56 8.90
C PRO A 202 14.84 15.90 9.04
N ALA A 203 13.81 16.49 8.43
CA ALA A 203 12.47 15.90 8.35
C ALA A 203 12.45 14.54 7.63
N LEU A 204 13.34 14.30 6.64
CA LEU A 204 13.46 13.01 5.96
C LEU A 204 14.12 11.94 6.85
N GLN A 205 14.85 12.34 7.89
CA GLN A 205 15.41 11.45 8.91
C GLN A 205 14.40 11.17 10.04
N GLY A 206 13.27 11.90 10.06
CA GLY A 206 12.19 11.74 11.03
C GLY A 206 12.49 12.24 12.46
N LEU A 207 13.67 12.84 12.68
CA LEU A 207 14.14 13.28 14.00
C LEU A 207 13.68 14.70 14.37
N GLU A 208 13.75 15.63 13.42
CA GLU A 208 13.40 17.05 13.64
C GLU A 208 12.56 17.60 12.48
N TYR A 209 11.53 18.38 12.81
CA TYR A 209 10.59 18.96 11.85
C TYR A 209 10.54 20.49 12.02
N PRO A 210 10.72 21.26 10.93
CA PRO A 210 10.72 22.72 11.02
C PRO A 210 9.32 23.26 11.31
N SER A 211 9.22 24.14 12.30
CA SER A 211 8.00 24.76 12.80
C SER A 211 7.87 26.24 12.42
N LYS A 212 6.65 26.77 12.47
CA LYS A 212 6.41 28.23 12.47
C LYS A 212 6.95 28.83 13.79
N PRO A 213 7.88 29.82 13.75
CA PRO A 213 8.50 30.37 14.96
C PRO A 213 7.49 31.11 15.85
N ASP A 214 6.47 31.75 15.26
CA ASP A 214 5.45 32.53 15.97
C ASP A 214 4.20 31.70 16.35
N TYR A 215 4.28 30.37 16.35
CA TYR A 215 3.13 29.53 16.74
C TYR A 215 2.90 29.56 18.25
N ASP A 216 3.97 29.45 19.03
CA ASP A 216 3.92 29.25 20.48
C ASP A 216 3.69 30.57 21.25
N SER A 217 3.94 31.70 20.60
CA SER A 217 3.64 33.06 21.10
C SER A 217 2.19 33.51 20.87
N GLN A 218 1.33 32.65 20.30
CA GLN A 218 -0.08 32.94 20.02
C GLN A 218 -1.06 32.08 20.86
N GLU A 219 -0.56 31.21 21.74
CA GLU A 219 -1.37 30.36 22.64
C GLU A 219 -1.37 30.86 24.12
N PHE A 220 -0.85 32.07 24.38
CA PHE A 220 -0.84 32.75 25.68
C PHE A 220 -1.58 34.11 25.63
#